data_AF-A0A3D5R199-F1
#
_entry.id   AF-A0A3D5R199-F1
#
_cell.length_a   1.000
_cell.length_b   1.000
_cell.length_c   1.000
_cell.angle_alpha   90.00
_cell.angle_beta   90.00
_cell.angle_gamma   90.00
#
_symmetry.space_group_name_H-M   'P 1'
#
loop_
_entity.id
_entity.type
_entity.pdbx_description
1 polymer ?
#
loop_
_entity_poly.entity_id
_entity_poly.type
_entity_poly.pdbx_seq_one_letter_code
_entity_poly.pdbx_strand_id
1 'polypeptide(L)'
;MIKDAAEIKTLLSRRLLAWYKRRRRPLPWRETSDPYRIWISEIMLQQTQVDTVIPYYHRFLKAFPTVFALAAAPLGDVLKIWENLGYYTRARNLHAAARVVVDQFGGQIPDTTEAVKTLPGVGEYSAGAILSIAYGLALPAVDGNVRRILSRVFAVRKPVDDPGEQKKLRELAATLIPPKCPGDFNQALMDLGATICRAKNPGCSVCPLTSLCRARLAGCQESLPVKRKTRAIPRRQAAAAVIRNRKGLLLVVQRPATGLLASLWKLPGGFIENDENSKDSLERSVKKELGLSIRAQKKLASVDHAYTHFRLTLHAYEC
;
A
#
# COMPACT_ATOMS: atom_id res chain seq x y z
N MET A 1 22.74 30.30 -11.34
CA MET A 1 22.48 29.28 -10.28
C MET A 1 21.52 29.89 -9.29
N ILE A 2 20.37 29.27 -9.05
CA ILE A 2 19.42 29.74 -8.02
C ILE A 2 20.12 29.60 -6.67
N LYS A 3 20.39 30.73 -5.99
CA LYS A 3 21.15 30.77 -4.73
C LYS A 3 20.25 30.66 -3.50
N ASP A 4 18.94 30.93 -3.62
CA ASP A 4 18.01 30.98 -2.49
C ASP A 4 17.09 29.74 -2.42
N ALA A 5 16.98 29.15 -1.23
CA ALA A 5 16.07 28.05 -0.94
C ALA A 5 14.60 28.47 -1.12
N ALA A 6 14.22 29.72 -0.79
CA ALA A 6 12.85 30.21 -0.96
C ALA A 6 12.44 30.31 -2.43
N GLU A 7 13.37 30.74 -3.29
CA GLU A 7 13.17 30.80 -4.74
C GLU A 7 13.01 29.39 -5.34
N ILE A 8 13.82 28.42 -4.91
CA ILE A 8 13.67 27.01 -5.32
C ILE A 8 12.28 26.48 -4.95
N LYS A 9 11.82 26.72 -3.72
CA LYS A 9 10.51 26.25 -3.24
C LYS A 9 9.37 26.80 -4.12
N THR A 10 9.38 28.11 -4.36
CA THR A 10 8.35 28.79 -5.16
C THR A 10 8.35 28.30 -6.62
N LEU A 11 9.52 28.19 -7.23
CA LEU A 11 9.65 27.71 -8.62
C LEU A 11 9.25 26.24 -8.76
N LEU A 12 9.57 25.40 -7.78
CA LEU A 12 9.19 23.99 -7.76
C LEU A 12 7.67 23.85 -7.82
N SER A 13 6.96 24.49 -6.88
CA SER A 13 5.50 24.37 -6.79
C SER A 13 4.81 24.90 -8.04
N ARG A 14 5.24 26.06 -8.54
CA ARG A 14 4.71 26.64 -9.78
C ARG A 14 4.91 25.73 -10.99
N ARG A 15 6.13 25.21 -11.21
CA ARG A 15 6.44 24.37 -12.38
C ARG A 15 5.75 23.02 -12.30
N LEU A 16 5.68 22.44 -11.11
CA LEU A 16 5.03 21.15 -10.88
C LEU A 16 3.53 21.25 -11.19
N LEU A 17 2.83 22.26 -10.66
CA LEU A 17 1.41 22.47 -10.93
C LEU A 17 1.13 22.77 -12.41
N ALA A 18 1.97 23.59 -13.05
CA ALA A 18 1.82 23.87 -14.48
C ALA A 18 2.03 22.63 -15.37
N TRP A 19 2.89 21.71 -14.95
CA TRP A 19 3.02 20.40 -15.58
C TRP A 19 1.79 19.52 -15.31
N TYR A 20 1.34 19.45 -14.06
CA TYR A 20 0.20 18.64 -13.65
C TYR A 20 -1.07 19.04 -14.39
N LYS A 21 -1.38 20.33 -14.50
CA LYS A 21 -2.54 20.83 -15.26
C LYS A 21 -2.60 20.31 -16.70
N ARG A 22 -1.45 20.07 -17.34
CA ARG A 22 -1.34 19.59 -18.73
C ARG A 22 -1.22 18.08 -18.86
N ARG A 23 -0.81 17.38 -17.80
CA ARG A 23 -0.43 15.95 -17.84
C ARG A 23 -1.19 15.08 -16.84
N ARG A 24 -2.09 15.66 -16.04
CA ARG A 24 -2.89 14.93 -15.05
C ARG A 24 -3.63 13.79 -15.73
N ARG A 25 -3.53 12.60 -15.15
CA ARG A 25 -4.26 11.42 -15.62
C ARG A 25 -5.74 11.52 -15.23
N PRO A 26 -6.68 11.21 -16.13
CA PRO A 26 -8.07 11.00 -15.74
C PRO A 26 -8.16 9.69 -14.96
N LEU A 27 -8.44 9.78 -13.67
CA LEU A 27 -8.56 8.64 -12.77
C LEU A 27 -9.92 8.72 -12.07
N PRO A 28 -10.62 7.60 -11.85
CA PRO A 28 -11.98 7.62 -11.30
C PRO A 28 -12.12 8.38 -9.98
N TRP A 29 -11.12 8.29 -9.10
CA TRP A 29 -11.10 8.98 -7.81
C TRP A 29 -10.65 10.45 -7.88
N ARG A 30 -10.31 10.96 -9.06
CA ARG A 30 -10.01 12.39 -9.31
C ARG A 30 -11.18 13.14 -9.95
N GLU A 31 -12.24 12.43 -10.31
CA GLU A 31 -13.46 12.99 -10.89
C GLU A 31 -14.55 13.22 -9.83
N THR A 32 -14.16 13.17 -8.56
CA THR A 32 -15.06 13.34 -7.41
C THR A 32 -14.35 14.12 -6.30
N SER A 33 -15.14 14.83 -5.51
CA SER A 33 -14.74 15.46 -4.25
C SER A 33 -15.22 14.68 -3.02
N ASP A 34 -15.87 13.52 -3.22
CA ASP A 34 -16.40 12.69 -2.14
C ASP A 34 -15.26 12.11 -1.27
N PRO A 35 -15.16 12.50 0.02
CA PRO A 35 -14.10 12.04 0.92
C PRO A 35 -14.07 10.52 1.08
N TYR A 36 -15.22 9.84 1.06
CA TYR A 36 -15.27 8.38 1.17
C TYR A 36 -14.59 7.75 -0.04
N ARG A 37 -14.97 8.17 -1.25
CA ARG A 37 -14.39 7.68 -2.51
C ARG A 37 -12.90 7.96 -2.62
N ILE A 38 -12.46 9.14 -2.21
CA ILE A 38 -11.03 9.50 -2.17
C ILE A 38 -10.30 8.59 -1.19
N TRP A 39 -10.82 8.44 0.03
CA TRP A 39 -10.24 7.57 1.06
C TRP A 39 -10.09 6.12 0.59
N ILE A 40 -11.13 5.53 -0.04
CA ILE A 40 -11.04 4.17 -0.59
C ILE A 40 -9.85 4.04 -1.56
N SER A 41 -9.72 4.99 -2.50
CA SER A 41 -8.65 4.96 -3.49
C SER A 41 -7.26 5.07 -2.84
N GLU A 42 -7.10 5.97 -1.86
CA GLU A 42 -5.82 6.16 -1.18
C GLU A 42 -5.37 4.91 -0.42
N ILE A 43 -6.29 4.20 0.23
CA ILE A 43 -5.97 2.92 0.88
C ILE A 43 -5.62 1.85 -0.16
N MET A 44 -6.34 1.78 -1.28
CA MET A 44 -6.04 0.81 -2.35
C MET A 44 -4.71 1.08 -3.04
N LEU A 45 -4.29 2.33 -3.19
CA LEU A 45 -3.04 2.72 -3.86
C LEU A 45 -1.79 2.49 -3.00
N GLN A 46 -1.94 2.20 -1.70
CA GLN A 46 -0.81 1.83 -0.85
C GLN A 46 -0.10 0.58 -1.40
N GLN A 47 1.12 0.77 -1.89
CA GLN A 47 1.95 -0.31 -2.46
C GLN A 47 1.27 -1.10 -3.59
N THR A 48 0.35 -0.48 -4.32
CA THR A 48 -0.38 -1.10 -5.43
C THR A 48 -0.37 -0.15 -6.63
N GLN A 49 -0.20 -0.67 -7.85
CA GLN A 49 -0.15 0.16 -9.05
C GLN A 49 -1.53 0.70 -9.42
N VAL A 50 -1.58 1.91 -9.97
CA VAL A 50 -2.83 2.58 -10.38
C VAL A 50 -3.69 1.70 -11.28
N ASP A 51 -3.09 1.12 -12.32
CA ASP A 51 -3.82 0.33 -13.32
C ASP A 51 -4.41 -0.96 -12.72
N THR A 52 -3.76 -1.50 -11.68
CA THR A 52 -4.31 -2.61 -10.89
C THR A 52 -5.49 -2.15 -10.02
N VAL A 53 -5.43 -0.94 -9.45
CA VAL A 53 -6.47 -0.43 -8.54
C VAL A 53 -7.76 -0.06 -9.26
N ILE A 54 -7.70 0.48 -10.49
CA ILE A 54 -8.89 0.95 -11.23
C ILE A 54 -10.07 -0.05 -11.21
N PRO A 55 -9.92 -1.32 -11.66
CA PRO A 55 -11.03 -2.26 -11.64
C PRO A 55 -11.50 -2.64 -10.23
N TYR A 56 -10.59 -2.62 -9.24
CA TYR A 56 -10.92 -2.91 -7.83
C TYR A 56 -11.72 -1.76 -7.21
N TYR A 57 -11.36 -0.53 -7.53
CA TYR A 57 -12.07 0.66 -7.08
C TYR A 57 -13.52 0.65 -7.55
N HIS A 58 -13.75 0.40 -8.85
CA HIS A 58 -15.10 0.33 -9.41
C HIS A 58 -15.95 -0.78 -8.78
N ARG A 59 -15.44 -2.01 -8.69
CA ARG A 59 -16.20 -3.12 -8.08
C ARG A 59 -16.46 -2.90 -6.59
N PHE A 60 -15.52 -2.27 -5.88
CA PHE A 60 -15.66 -1.98 -4.46
C PHE A 60 -16.73 -0.94 -4.21
N LEU A 61 -16.74 0.17 -4.96
CA LEU A 61 -17.80 1.18 -4.84
C LEU A 61 -19.15 0.70 -5.34
N LYS A 62 -19.19 -0.29 -6.25
CA LYS A 62 -20.45 -0.94 -6.64
C LYS A 62 -21.03 -1.77 -5.48
N ALA A 63 -20.19 -2.51 -4.76
CA ALA A 63 -20.60 -3.34 -3.63
C ALA A 63 -20.89 -2.50 -2.37
N PHE A 64 -20.07 -1.47 -2.13
CA PHE A 64 -20.10 -0.61 -0.96
C PHE A 64 -20.13 0.86 -1.43
N PRO A 65 -21.30 1.37 -1.87
CA PRO A 65 -21.39 2.72 -2.43
C PRO A 65 -21.23 3.84 -1.40
N THR A 66 -21.42 3.54 -0.12
CA THR A 66 -21.32 4.49 0.99
C THR A 66 -20.53 3.90 2.16
N VAL A 67 -20.03 4.75 3.05
CA VAL A 67 -19.37 4.29 4.28
C VAL A 67 -20.29 3.45 5.16
N PHE A 68 -21.60 3.75 5.18
CA PHE A 68 -22.60 2.95 5.91
C PHE A 68 -22.71 1.53 5.35
N ALA A 69 -22.77 1.39 4.02
CA ALA A 69 -22.80 0.08 3.37
C ALA A 69 -21.53 -0.72 3.66
N LEU A 70 -20.36 -0.06 3.65
CA LEU A 70 -19.09 -0.70 4.01
C LEU A 70 -19.06 -1.13 5.49
N ALA A 71 -19.48 -0.26 6.41
CA ALA A 71 -19.45 -0.52 7.85
C ALA A 71 -20.36 -1.67 8.28
N ALA A 72 -21.55 -1.76 7.65
CA ALA A 72 -22.55 -2.80 7.90
C ALA A 72 -22.19 -4.16 7.29
N ALA A 73 -21.30 -4.20 6.31
CA ALA A 73 -20.95 -5.44 5.62
C ALA A 73 -20.28 -6.47 6.53
N PRO A 74 -20.53 -7.77 6.33
CA PRO A 74 -19.68 -8.82 6.88
C PRO A 74 -18.23 -8.65 6.40
N LEU A 75 -17.26 -8.83 7.31
CA LEU A 75 -15.84 -8.73 6.95
C LEU A 75 -15.46 -9.68 5.81
N GLY A 76 -16.06 -10.87 5.76
CA GLY A 76 -15.85 -11.85 4.68
C GLY A 76 -16.15 -11.29 3.30
N ASP A 77 -17.23 -10.53 3.15
CA ASP A 77 -17.63 -9.93 1.88
C ASP A 77 -16.66 -8.84 1.46
N VAL A 78 -16.22 -8.00 2.41
CA VAL A 78 -15.19 -6.99 2.16
C VAL A 78 -13.88 -7.64 1.71
N LEU A 79 -13.44 -8.70 2.39
CA LEU A 79 -12.23 -9.44 2.02
C LEU A 79 -12.37 -10.12 0.66
N LYS A 80 -13.56 -10.60 0.31
CA LYS A 80 -13.85 -11.20 -1.00
C LYS A 80 -13.76 -10.16 -2.11
N ILE A 81 -14.33 -8.98 -1.92
CA ILE A 81 -14.21 -7.88 -2.88
C ILE A 81 -12.77 -7.34 -2.96
N TRP A 82 -11.96 -7.47 -1.90
CA TRP A 82 -10.53 -7.13 -1.89
C TRP A 82 -9.61 -8.22 -2.46
N GLU A 83 -10.13 -9.41 -2.74
CA GLU A 83 -9.35 -10.58 -3.11
C GLU A 83 -8.41 -10.29 -4.30
N ASN A 84 -7.15 -10.71 -4.17
CA ASN A 84 -6.03 -10.51 -5.09
C ASN A 84 -5.43 -9.09 -5.16
N LEU A 85 -5.92 -8.12 -4.39
CA LEU A 85 -5.26 -6.80 -4.29
C LEU A 85 -4.02 -6.79 -3.38
N GLY A 86 -3.87 -7.82 -2.54
CA GLY A 86 -2.77 -7.96 -1.59
C GLY A 86 -2.89 -7.04 -0.36
N TYR A 87 -1.99 -7.26 0.62
CA TYR A 87 -1.94 -6.52 1.89
C TYR A 87 -3.31 -6.41 2.60
N TYR A 88 -3.95 -7.54 2.88
CA TYR A 88 -5.31 -7.63 3.43
C TYR A 88 -5.51 -6.93 4.79
N THR A 89 -4.44 -6.59 5.50
CA THR A 89 -4.53 -5.69 6.67
C THR A 89 -5.15 -4.34 6.29
N ARG A 90 -4.92 -3.85 5.06
CA ARG A 90 -5.56 -2.63 4.56
C ARG A 90 -7.08 -2.76 4.50
N ALA A 91 -7.60 -3.86 3.95
CA ALA A 91 -9.03 -4.13 3.88
C ALA A 91 -9.68 -4.23 5.27
N ARG A 92 -9.03 -4.94 6.19
CA ARG A 92 -9.50 -5.07 7.58
C ARG A 92 -9.52 -3.74 8.31
N ASN A 93 -8.44 -2.97 8.20
CA ASN A 93 -8.34 -1.65 8.82
C ASN A 93 -9.35 -0.68 8.20
N LEU A 94 -9.50 -0.69 6.88
CA LEU A 94 -10.50 0.10 6.16
C LEU A 94 -11.92 -0.19 6.65
N HIS A 95 -12.27 -1.47 6.80
CA HIS A 95 -13.57 -1.89 7.31
C HIS A 95 -13.77 -1.48 8.79
N ALA A 96 -12.77 -1.70 9.64
CA ALA A 96 -12.82 -1.26 11.03
C ALA A 96 -12.95 0.27 11.15
N ALA A 97 -12.22 1.01 10.33
CA ALA A 97 -12.31 2.46 10.26
C ALA A 97 -13.66 2.94 9.73
N ALA A 98 -14.29 2.23 8.79
CA ALA A 98 -15.62 2.58 8.31
C ALA A 98 -16.65 2.50 9.45
N ARG A 99 -16.54 1.50 10.32
CA ARG A 99 -17.36 1.40 11.53
C ARG A 99 -17.11 2.56 12.49
N VAL A 100 -15.84 2.88 12.77
CA VAL A 100 -15.49 4.05 13.59
C VAL A 100 -16.07 5.35 13.01
N VAL A 101 -16.01 5.53 11.69
CA VAL A 101 -16.60 6.69 11.00
C VAL A 101 -18.12 6.77 11.21
N VAL A 102 -18.82 5.65 11.09
CA VAL A 102 -20.27 5.62 11.32
C VAL A 102 -20.60 5.88 12.78
N ASP A 103 -19.93 5.19 13.70
CA ASP A 103 -20.24 5.18 15.12
C ASP A 103 -19.87 6.51 15.81
N GLN A 104 -18.73 7.11 15.47
CA GLN A 104 -18.18 8.28 16.16
C GLN A 104 -18.34 9.58 15.37
N PHE A 105 -18.49 9.51 14.05
CA PHE A 105 -18.51 10.68 13.16
C PHE A 105 -19.77 10.75 12.29
N GLY A 106 -20.80 9.94 12.59
CA GLY A 106 -22.09 9.99 11.91
C GLY A 106 -22.02 9.69 10.41
N GLY A 107 -21.01 8.94 9.97
CA GLY A 107 -20.78 8.62 8.56
C GLY A 107 -19.99 9.69 7.78
N GLN A 108 -19.51 10.74 8.44
CA GLN A 108 -18.65 11.75 7.80
C GLN A 108 -17.18 11.39 8.00
N ILE A 109 -16.39 11.37 6.91
CA ILE A 109 -14.94 11.19 7.04
C ILE A 109 -14.39 12.41 7.80
N PRO A 110 -13.62 12.25 8.88
CA PRO A 110 -13.13 13.41 9.64
C PRO A 110 -12.23 14.32 8.78
N ASP A 111 -12.40 15.63 8.94
CA ASP A 111 -11.71 16.68 8.19
C ASP A 111 -10.54 17.33 8.96
N THR A 112 -10.26 16.86 10.18
CA THR A 112 -9.12 17.29 10.98
C THR A 112 -8.02 16.21 11.05
N THR A 113 -6.78 16.65 11.24
CA THR A 113 -5.62 15.74 11.31
C THR A 113 -5.72 14.83 12.53
N GLU A 114 -6.14 15.39 13.66
CA GLU A 114 -6.28 14.72 14.94
C GLU A 114 -7.30 13.59 14.82
N ALA A 115 -8.49 13.90 14.28
CA ALA A 115 -9.57 12.93 14.15
C ALA A 115 -9.28 11.88 13.07
N VAL A 116 -8.82 12.26 11.87
CA VAL A 116 -8.62 11.29 10.78
C VAL A 116 -7.54 10.26 11.12
N LYS A 117 -6.53 10.64 11.92
CA LYS A 117 -5.46 9.74 12.36
C LYS A 117 -5.88 8.75 13.45
N THR A 118 -7.05 8.93 14.06
CA THR A 118 -7.62 7.92 14.96
C THR A 118 -8.12 6.69 14.20
N LEU A 119 -8.39 6.84 12.90
CA LEU A 119 -8.94 5.77 12.08
C LEU A 119 -7.92 4.64 11.85
N PRO A 120 -8.30 3.36 12.07
CA PRO A 120 -7.46 2.22 11.78
C PRO A 120 -6.85 2.26 10.37
N GLY A 121 -5.52 2.12 10.27
CA GLY A 121 -4.81 2.11 8.99
C GLY A 121 -4.58 3.48 8.34
N VAL A 122 -5.01 4.57 8.98
CA VAL A 122 -4.70 5.94 8.54
C VAL A 122 -3.47 6.45 9.28
N GLY A 123 -2.33 6.44 8.58
CA GLY A 123 -1.09 7.06 9.05
C GLY A 123 -0.90 8.47 8.48
N GLU A 124 0.26 9.07 8.77
CA GLU A 124 0.67 10.42 8.31
C GLU A 124 0.45 10.65 6.81
N TYR A 125 0.86 9.68 5.97
CA TYR A 125 0.67 9.75 4.52
C TYR A 125 -0.82 9.83 4.16
N SER A 126 -1.63 8.89 4.63
CA SER A 126 -3.04 8.79 4.28
C SER A 126 -3.81 10.01 4.79
N ALA A 127 -3.51 10.48 6.00
CA ALA A 127 -4.10 11.70 6.54
C ALA A 127 -3.80 12.90 5.64
N GLY A 128 -2.53 13.13 5.29
CA GLY A 128 -2.15 14.21 4.37
C GLY A 128 -2.82 14.09 2.99
N ALA A 129 -2.90 12.87 2.44
CA ALA A 129 -3.55 12.63 1.15
C ALA A 129 -5.07 12.94 1.22
N ILE A 130 -5.80 12.31 2.14
CA ILE A 130 -7.26 12.49 2.29
C ILE A 130 -7.58 13.96 2.54
N LEU A 131 -6.94 14.58 3.53
CA LEU A 131 -7.27 15.94 3.96
C LEU A 131 -6.90 16.99 2.92
N SER A 132 -5.79 16.81 2.19
CA SER A 132 -5.43 17.77 1.13
C SER A 132 -6.27 17.64 -0.13
N ILE A 133 -6.70 16.42 -0.49
CA ILE A 133 -7.46 16.17 -1.72
C ILE A 133 -8.95 16.41 -1.49
N ALA A 134 -9.53 15.91 -0.40
CA ALA A 134 -10.97 16.00 -0.15
C ALA A 134 -11.38 17.31 0.53
N TYR A 135 -10.53 17.84 1.42
CA TYR A 135 -10.86 18.99 2.27
C TYR A 135 -9.99 20.22 2.02
N GLY A 136 -9.00 20.13 1.12
CA GLY A 136 -8.15 21.27 0.77
C GLY A 136 -7.21 21.74 1.87
N LEU A 137 -6.90 20.90 2.88
CA LEU A 137 -5.92 21.25 3.91
C LEU A 137 -4.50 21.21 3.35
N ALA A 138 -3.67 22.20 3.70
CA ALA A 138 -2.29 22.29 3.26
C ALA A 138 -1.35 21.31 3.99
N LEU A 139 -1.61 20.01 3.84
CA LEU A 139 -0.91 18.93 4.53
C LEU A 139 -0.10 18.05 3.55
N PRO A 140 1.13 17.64 3.92
CA PRO A 140 1.99 16.84 3.05
C PRO A 140 1.56 15.37 2.98
N ALA A 141 1.43 14.85 1.75
CA ALA A 141 1.22 13.43 1.50
C ALA A 141 2.54 12.76 1.03
N VAL A 142 3.38 12.33 1.97
CA VAL A 142 4.76 11.89 1.67
C VAL A 142 4.89 10.37 1.62
N ASP A 143 4.75 9.80 0.42
CA ASP A 143 5.00 8.38 0.14
C ASP A 143 6.47 8.10 -0.26
N GLY A 144 6.73 6.91 -0.79
CA GLY A 144 8.05 6.55 -1.33
C GLY A 144 8.43 7.30 -2.62
N ASN A 145 7.45 7.74 -3.40
CA ASN A 145 7.67 8.54 -4.61
C ASN A 145 8.09 9.96 -4.25
N VAL A 146 7.34 10.62 -3.36
CA VAL A 146 7.66 11.97 -2.87
C VAL A 146 9.03 12.00 -2.20
N ARG A 147 9.31 11.02 -1.32
CA ARG A 147 10.64 10.88 -0.69
C ARG A 147 11.76 10.84 -1.73
N ARG A 148 11.63 10.02 -2.77
CA ARG A 148 12.62 9.95 -3.86
C ARG A 148 12.78 11.27 -4.60
N ILE A 149 11.68 11.93 -4.94
CA ILE A 149 11.71 13.23 -5.63
C ILE A 149 12.46 14.25 -4.78
N LEU A 150 12.08 14.40 -3.51
CA LEU A 150 12.70 15.38 -2.61
C LEU A 150 14.18 15.05 -2.37
N SER A 151 14.54 13.78 -2.15
CA SER A 151 15.93 13.38 -2.03
C SER A 151 16.75 13.75 -3.27
N ARG A 152 16.21 13.61 -4.48
CA ARG A 152 16.90 13.98 -5.71
C ARG A 152 16.96 15.49 -5.91
N VAL A 153 15.84 16.20 -5.73
CA VAL A 153 15.78 17.65 -5.93
C VAL A 153 16.76 18.37 -5.00
N PHE A 154 16.83 17.93 -3.73
CA PHE A 154 17.68 18.55 -2.71
C PHE A 154 19.01 17.84 -2.49
N ALA A 155 19.32 16.78 -3.26
CA ALA A 155 20.53 15.96 -3.14
C ALA A 155 20.77 15.40 -1.72
N VAL A 156 19.71 14.91 -1.08
CA VAL A 156 19.76 14.30 0.25
C VAL A 156 20.47 12.94 0.18
N ARG A 157 21.63 12.82 0.81
CA ARG A 157 22.47 11.60 0.83
C ARG A 157 22.25 10.71 2.05
N LYS A 158 21.39 11.12 2.99
CA LYS A 158 21.04 10.30 4.15
C LYS A 158 20.05 9.19 3.76
N PRO A 159 20.08 8.02 4.43
CA PRO A 159 19.13 6.94 4.16
C PRO A 159 17.68 7.39 4.36
N VAL A 160 16.85 7.21 3.34
CA VAL A 160 15.47 7.71 3.30
C VAL A 160 14.49 6.89 4.14
N ASP A 161 14.93 5.69 4.55
CA ASP A 161 14.27 4.81 5.49
C ASP A 161 14.61 5.14 6.95
N ASP A 162 15.46 6.14 7.20
CA ASP A 162 15.70 6.68 8.54
C ASP A 162 14.53 7.49 9.09
N PRO A 163 14.04 7.22 10.32
CA PRO A 163 12.91 7.97 10.90
C PRO A 163 13.16 9.48 11.01
N GLY A 164 14.37 9.88 11.38
CA GLY A 164 14.74 11.30 11.49
C GLY A 164 14.77 11.98 10.12
N GLU A 165 15.28 11.29 9.10
CA GLU A 165 15.26 11.79 7.72
C GLU A 165 13.84 11.83 7.13
N GLN A 166 12.99 10.85 7.42
CA GLN A 166 11.59 10.87 7.03
C GLN A 166 10.84 12.07 7.62
N LYS A 167 11.13 12.43 8.88
CA LYS A 167 10.58 13.63 9.52
C LYS A 167 11.02 14.89 8.77
N LYS A 168 12.32 15.04 8.49
CA LYS A 168 12.87 16.20 7.75
C LYS A 168 12.28 16.35 6.34
N LEU A 169 12.13 15.24 5.61
CA LEU A 169 11.51 15.27 4.29
C LEU A 169 10.04 15.67 4.34
N ARG A 170 9.32 15.30 5.41
CA ARG A 170 7.94 15.72 5.63
C ARG A 170 7.82 17.21 5.94
N GLU A 171 8.69 17.72 6.81
CA GLU A 171 8.79 19.15 7.12
C GLU A 171 9.12 19.95 5.86
N LEU A 172 10.11 19.49 5.07
CA LEU A 172 10.44 20.09 3.79
C LEU A 172 9.23 20.08 2.84
N ALA A 173 8.54 18.94 2.70
CA ALA A 173 7.34 18.82 1.87
C ALA A 173 6.27 19.83 2.29
N ALA A 174 6.00 19.97 3.60
CA ALA A 174 5.03 20.93 4.11
C ALA A 174 5.34 22.37 3.66
N THR A 175 6.62 22.76 3.64
CA THR A 175 7.02 24.10 3.17
C THR A 175 6.88 24.33 1.66
N LEU A 176 6.59 23.29 0.87
CA LEU A 176 6.41 23.40 -0.58
C LEU A 176 4.93 23.51 -0.98
N ILE A 177 4.01 23.19 -0.07
CA ILE A 177 2.60 23.05 -0.41
C ILE A 177 1.98 24.44 -0.60
N PRO A 178 1.39 24.71 -1.78
CA PRO A 178 0.68 25.95 -2.00
C PRO A 178 -0.68 25.90 -1.28
N PRO A 179 -1.07 26.96 -0.55
CA PRO A 179 -2.30 26.95 0.25
C PRO A 179 -3.58 26.85 -0.60
N LYS A 180 -3.53 27.29 -1.88
CA LYS A 180 -4.71 27.32 -2.76
C LYS A 180 -5.05 25.98 -3.41
N CYS A 181 -4.08 25.07 -3.54
CA CYS A 181 -4.27 23.81 -4.29
C CYS A 181 -3.39 22.68 -3.72
N PRO A 182 -3.52 22.35 -2.43
CA PRO A 182 -2.65 21.38 -1.78
C PRO A 182 -2.86 19.95 -2.31
N GLY A 183 -4.11 19.56 -2.59
CA GLY A 183 -4.45 18.27 -3.20
C GLY A 183 -3.77 18.08 -4.56
N ASP A 184 -3.93 19.05 -5.47
CA ASP A 184 -3.28 19.02 -6.80
C ASP A 184 -1.76 18.93 -6.68
N PHE A 185 -1.16 19.67 -5.74
CA PHE A 185 0.28 19.63 -5.52
C PHE A 185 0.76 18.23 -5.06
N ASN A 186 0.07 17.64 -4.09
CA ASN A 186 0.37 16.28 -3.62
C ASN A 186 0.21 15.25 -4.75
N GLN A 187 -0.91 15.29 -5.48
CA GLN A 187 -1.15 14.42 -6.61
C GLN A 187 -0.13 14.61 -7.74
N ALA A 188 0.34 15.84 -7.97
CA ALA A 188 1.38 16.13 -8.94
C ALA A 188 2.73 15.51 -8.56
N LEU A 189 3.10 15.54 -7.27
CA LEU A 189 4.30 14.85 -6.80
C LEU A 189 4.18 13.33 -6.98
N MET A 190 3.01 12.75 -6.67
CA MET A 190 2.74 11.32 -6.89
C MET A 190 2.87 10.94 -8.36
N ASP A 191 2.22 11.68 -9.27
CA ASP A 191 2.27 11.44 -10.72
C ASP A 191 3.69 11.61 -11.26
N LEU A 192 4.40 12.65 -10.82
CA LEU A 192 5.79 12.89 -11.22
C LEU A 192 6.68 11.70 -10.86
N GLY A 193 6.53 11.18 -9.64
CA GLY A 193 7.33 10.07 -9.15
C GLY A 193 6.98 8.74 -9.83
N ALA A 194 5.71 8.52 -10.10
CA ALA A 194 5.23 7.31 -10.79
C ALA A 194 5.68 7.26 -12.26
N THR A 195 5.68 8.39 -12.96
CA THR A 195 5.82 8.42 -14.43
C THR A 195 7.16 8.92 -14.95
N ILE A 196 7.78 9.90 -14.29
CA ILE A 196 8.99 10.58 -14.76
C ILE A 196 10.18 10.30 -13.84
N CYS A 197 10.08 10.72 -12.58
CA CYS A 197 11.13 10.56 -11.58
C CYS A 197 11.10 9.14 -10.99
N ARG A 198 11.20 8.14 -11.85
CA ARG A 198 11.13 6.70 -11.51
C ARG A 198 12.36 6.25 -10.74
N ALA A 199 12.24 5.14 -10.01
CA ALA A 199 13.34 4.61 -9.21
C ALA A 199 14.59 4.29 -10.05
N LYS A 200 14.39 3.63 -11.20
CA LYS A 200 15.42 3.36 -12.21
C LYS A 200 15.12 4.13 -13.48
N ASN A 201 16.16 4.51 -14.22
CA ASN A 201 16.07 5.22 -15.51
C ASN A 201 15.06 6.39 -15.48
N PRO A 202 15.28 7.40 -14.61
CA PRO A 202 14.39 8.55 -14.51
C PRO A 202 14.40 9.38 -15.79
N GLY A 203 13.23 9.84 -16.24
CA GLY A 203 13.05 10.68 -17.42
C GLY A 203 13.50 12.13 -17.20
N CYS A 204 14.76 12.35 -16.82
CA CYS A 204 15.27 13.67 -16.44
C CYS A 204 15.22 14.71 -17.58
N SER A 205 15.23 14.31 -18.84
CA SER A 205 15.12 15.23 -19.99
C SER A 205 13.75 15.90 -20.08
N VAL A 206 12.69 15.21 -19.65
CA VAL A 206 11.30 15.68 -19.74
C VAL A 206 10.71 16.13 -18.39
N CYS A 207 11.51 16.12 -17.33
CA CYS A 207 11.06 16.47 -15.98
C CYS A 207 10.80 17.98 -15.85
N PRO A 208 9.67 18.41 -15.26
CA PRO A 208 9.42 19.85 -15.04
C PRO A 208 10.41 20.51 -14.06
N LEU A 209 11.12 19.70 -13.27
CA LEU A 209 12.07 20.14 -12.24
C LEU A 209 13.54 20.03 -12.68
N THR A 210 13.83 19.77 -13.95
CA THR A 210 15.19 19.44 -14.44
C THR A 210 16.25 20.47 -14.10
N SER A 211 15.95 21.77 -14.18
CA SER A 211 16.91 22.83 -13.84
C SER A 211 17.00 23.12 -12.34
N LEU A 212 16.07 22.58 -11.53
CA LEU A 212 16.04 22.74 -10.07
C LEU A 212 16.66 21.54 -9.35
N CYS A 213 16.76 20.39 -10.02
CA CYS A 213 17.16 19.13 -9.43
C CYS A 213 18.68 19.05 -9.22
N ARG A 214 19.13 19.19 -7.96
CA ARG A 214 20.55 19.13 -7.60
C ARG A 214 21.18 17.78 -7.94
N ALA A 215 20.46 16.67 -7.75
CA ALA A 215 20.98 15.35 -8.10
C ALA A 215 21.21 15.19 -9.60
N ARG A 216 20.33 15.76 -10.45
CA ARG A 216 20.55 15.78 -11.90
C ARG A 216 21.79 16.60 -12.24
N LEU A 217 21.93 17.80 -11.65
CA LEU A 217 23.04 18.70 -11.95
C LEU A 217 24.39 18.08 -11.55
N ALA A 218 24.39 17.26 -10.50
CA ALA A 218 25.55 16.50 -10.03
C ALA A 218 25.68 15.09 -10.64
N GLY A 219 24.78 14.68 -11.55
CA GLY A 219 24.79 13.34 -12.16
C GLY A 219 24.55 12.16 -11.20
N CYS A 220 23.97 12.39 -10.01
CA CYS A 220 23.79 11.38 -8.97
C CYS A 220 22.32 10.95 -8.75
N GLN A 221 21.41 11.27 -9.66
CA GLN A 221 19.99 10.93 -9.53
C GLN A 221 19.71 9.43 -9.37
N GLU A 222 20.53 8.55 -9.95
CA GLU A 222 20.32 7.10 -9.90
C GLU A 222 20.77 6.47 -8.57
N SER A 223 21.73 7.09 -7.88
CA SER A 223 22.17 6.66 -6.55
C SER A 223 21.27 7.19 -5.42
N LEU A 224 20.26 7.99 -5.75
CA LEU A 224 19.30 8.56 -4.81
C LEU A 224 17.86 8.05 -5.03
N PRO A 225 17.12 7.78 -3.93
CA PRO A 225 17.50 7.97 -2.53
C PRO A 225 18.42 6.86 -2.01
N VAL A 226 19.27 7.20 -1.04
CA VAL A 226 20.03 6.19 -0.28
C VAL A 226 19.04 5.36 0.55
N LYS A 227 19.24 4.05 0.59
CA LYS A 227 18.50 3.13 1.47
C LYS A 227 19.51 2.37 2.33
N ARG A 228 19.14 2.02 3.56
CA ARG A 228 19.98 1.12 4.36
C ARG A 228 20.05 -0.26 3.69
N LYS A 229 21.16 -0.97 3.90
CA LYS A 229 21.28 -2.37 3.49
C LYS A 229 20.24 -3.19 4.25
N THR A 230 19.33 -3.83 3.53
CA THR A 230 18.38 -4.78 4.10
C THR A 230 19.00 -6.16 4.25
N ARG A 231 18.63 -6.89 5.30
CA ARG A 231 19.00 -8.31 5.46
C ARG A 231 18.43 -9.14 4.31
N ALA A 232 19.05 -10.29 4.04
CA ALA A 232 18.54 -11.24 3.07
C ALA A 232 17.11 -11.66 3.44
N ILE A 233 16.25 -11.76 2.43
CA ILE A 233 14.86 -12.20 2.61
C ILE A 233 14.87 -13.70 2.92
N PRO A 234 14.39 -14.14 4.10
CA PRO A 234 14.42 -15.55 4.49
C PRO A 234 13.54 -16.40 3.57
N ARG A 235 13.94 -17.66 3.37
CA ARG A 235 13.12 -18.69 2.73
C ARG A 235 12.43 -19.53 3.81
N ARG A 236 11.16 -19.85 3.60
CA ARG A 236 10.35 -20.69 4.49
C ARG A 236 9.66 -21.76 3.64
N GLN A 237 9.38 -22.90 4.26
CA GLN A 237 8.62 -23.97 3.61
C GLN A 237 7.32 -24.21 4.37
N ALA A 238 6.29 -24.66 3.65
CA ALA A 238 5.00 -25.02 4.21
C ALA A 238 4.43 -26.25 3.49
N ALA A 239 3.56 -26.99 4.17
CA ALA A 239 2.82 -28.09 3.57
C ALA A 239 1.31 -27.85 3.69
N ALA A 240 0.56 -28.28 2.69
CA ALA A 240 -0.89 -28.19 2.62
C ALA A 240 -1.52 -29.52 2.22
N ALA A 241 -2.63 -29.87 2.88
CA ALA A 241 -3.41 -31.07 2.61
C ALA A 241 -4.56 -30.75 1.66
N VAL A 242 -4.68 -31.52 0.59
CA VAL A 242 -5.83 -31.55 -0.31
C VAL A 242 -6.68 -32.73 0.12
N ILE A 243 -7.75 -32.45 0.86
CA ILE A 243 -8.65 -33.47 1.42
C ILE A 243 -10.01 -33.31 0.77
N ARG A 244 -10.50 -34.38 0.14
CA ARG A 244 -11.82 -34.42 -0.50
C ARG A 244 -12.73 -35.44 0.17
N ASN A 245 -13.99 -35.08 0.34
CA ASN A 245 -15.00 -36.07 0.75
C ASN A 245 -15.46 -36.91 -0.45
N ARG A 246 -16.30 -37.92 -0.20
CA ARG A 246 -16.87 -38.80 -1.25
C ARG A 246 -17.66 -38.07 -2.33
N LYS A 247 -18.14 -36.86 -2.05
CA LYS A 247 -18.86 -35.99 -3.00
C LYS A 247 -17.92 -35.08 -3.80
N GLY A 248 -16.60 -35.21 -3.61
CA GLY A 248 -15.59 -34.39 -4.27
C GLY A 248 -15.38 -32.99 -3.66
N LEU A 249 -16.08 -32.65 -2.56
CA LEU A 249 -15.96 -31.36 -1.89
C LEU A 249 -14.62 -31.25 -1.15
N LEU A 250 -13.98 -30.08 -1.27
CA LEU A 250 -12.67 -29.80 -0.71
C LEU A 250 -12.78 -29.22 0.71
N LEU A 251 -12.01 -29.75 1.64
CA LEU A 251 -11.89 -29.16 2.97
C LEU A 251 -11.00 -27.92 2.93
N VAL A 252 -11.53 -26.80 3.41
CA VAL A 252 -10.79 -25.54 3.60
C VAL A 252 -11.01 -25.04 5.01
N VAL A 253 -10.03 -24.29 5.51
CA VAL A 253 -10.06 -23.71 6.86
C VAL A 253 -9.82 -22.21 6.79
N GLN A 254 -10.45 -21.48 7.69
CA GLN A 254 -10.22 -20.05 7.82
C GLN A 254 -9.03 -19.80 8.74
N ARG A 255 -8.10 -18.94 8.30
CA ARG A 255 -6.97 -18.51 9.13
C ARG A 255 -7.44 -17.71 10.36
N PRO A 256 -6.65 -17.71 11.44
CA PRO A 256 -6.90 -16.85 12.60
C PRO A 256 -7.09 -15.37 12.22
N ALA A 257 -7.74 -14.61 13.11
CA ALA A 257 -8.01 -13.18 12.91
C ALA A 257 -6.75 -12.29 12.94
N THR A 258 -5.61 -12.84 13.39
CA THR A 258 -4.32 -12.15 13.45
C THR A 258 -3.23 -12.93 12.71
N GLY A 259 -2.14 -12.23 12.37
CA GLY A 259 -1.00 -12.82 11.66
C GLY A 259 -1.11 -12.80 10.12
N LEU A 260 -0.31 -13.65 9.48
CA LEU A 260 -0.14 -13.67 8.03
C LEU A 260 -1.45 -14.09 7.34
N LEU A 261 -1.93 -13.24 6.42
CA LEU A 261 -3.14 -13.48 5.62
C LEU A 261 -4.37 -13.80 6.50
N ALA A 262 -4.46 -13.13 7.65
CA ALA A 262 -5.52 -13.32 8.63
C ALA A 262 -6.94 -13.26 8.04
N SER A 263 -7.81 -14.11 8.57
CA SER A 263 -9.22 -14.30 8.15
C SER A 263 -9.44 -14.80 6.72
N LEU A 264 -8.37 -15.07 5.95
CA LEU A 264 -8.50 -15.69 4.63
C LEU A 264 -8.60 -17.21 4.74
N TRP A 265 -9.22 -17.81 3.73
CA TRP A 265 -9.33 -19.25 3.60
C TRP A 265 -8.04 -19.87 3.05
N LYS A 266 -7.71 -21.08 3.50
CA LYS A 266 -6.57 -21.86 3.04
C LYS A 266 -6.91 -23.36 3.07
N LEU A 267 -6.05 -24.15 2.43
CA LEU A 267 -5.98 -25.59 2.70
C LEU A 267 -5.45 -25.86 4.12
N PRO A 268 -5.91 -26.93 4.80
CA PRO A 268 -5.33 -27.36 6.08
C PRO A 268 -3.82 -27.57 5.97
N GLY A 269 -3.08 -27.22 7.03
CA GLY A 269 -1.62 -27.34 7.05
C GLY A 269 -0.89 -26.09 7.53
N GLY A 270 0.44 -26.14 7.55
CA GLY A 270 1.26 -25.18 8.27
C GLY A 270 2.67 -25.01 7.71
N PHE A 271 3.45 -24.17 8.39
CA PHE A 271 4.88 -24.04 8.12
C PHE A 271 5.63 -25.28 8.61
N ILE A 272 6.65 -25.66 7.86
CA ILE A 272 7.57 -26.73 8.26
C ILE A 272 8.55 -26.16 9.29
N GLU A 273 8.72 -26.85 10.41
CA GLU A 273 9.57 -26.46 11.53
C GLU A 273 10.71 -27.48 11.69
N ASN A 274 11.86 -27.06 12.23
CA ASN A 274 12.97 -27.93 12.68
C ASN A 274 13.48 -28.96 11.65
N ASP A 275 13.55 -28.59 10.36
CA ASP A 275 13.98 -29.47 9.26
C ASP A 275 13.20 -30.80 9.15
N GLU A 276 11.97 -30.82 9.69
CA GLU A 276 11.04 -31.94 9.62
C GLU A 276 10.68 -32.30 8.17
N ASN A 277 10.42 -33.58 7.89
CA ASN A 277 9.90 -33.97 6.59
C ASN A 277 8.53 -33.30 6.34
N SER A 278 8.33 -32.77 5.13
CA SER A 278 7.08 -32.10 4.74
C SER A 278 5.80 -32.92 4.94
N LYS A 279 5.85 -34.25 4.91
CA LYS A 279 4.70 -35.12 5.18
C LYS A 279 4.36 -35.16 6.66
N ASP A 280 5.35 -35.48 7.51
CA ASP A 280 5.17 -35.56 8.96
C ASP A 280 4.72 -34.20 9.52
N SER A 281 5.31 -33.13 9.00
CA SER A 281 4.93 -31.75 9.33
C SER A 281 3.49 -31.42 8.97
N LEU A 282 3.02 -31.94 7.83
CA LEU A 282 1.63 -31.76 7.39
C LEU A 282 0.67 -32.50 8.33
N GLU A 283 0.94 -33.77 8.62
CA GLU A 283 0.11 -34.60 9.49
C GLU A 283 0.00 -33.98 10.91
N ARG A 284 1.13 -33.56 11.48
CA ARG A 284 1.19 -32.81 12.76
C ARG A 284 0.38 -31.52 12.70
N SER A 285 0.58 -30.71 11.65
CA SER A 285 -0.09 -29.41 11.50
C SER A 285 -1.60 -29.57 11.40
N VAL A 286 -2.08 -30.53 10.61
CA VAL A 286 -3.52 -30.81 10.45
C VAL A 286 -4.10 -31.37 11.74
N LYS A 287 -3.39 -32.25 12.45
CA LYS A 287 -3.83 -32.76 13.75
C LYS A 287 -3.99 -31.63 14.77
N LYS A 288 -3.03 -30.71 14.82
CA LYS A 288 -3.07 -29.55 15.72
C LYS A 288 -4.18 -28.56 15.35
N GLU A 289 -4.39 -28.29 14.07
CA GLU A 289 -5.34 -27.29 13.58
C GLU A 289 -6.79 -27.79 13.63
N LEU A 290 -7.03 -29.07 13.33
CA LEU A 290 -8.37 -29.64 13.13
C LEU A 290 -8.72 -30.82 14.04
N GLY A 291 -7.76 -31.37 14.79
CA GLY A 291 -7.96 -32.61 15.55
C GLY A 291 -8.01 -33.88 14.67
N LEU A 292 -7.88 -33.74 13.36
CA LEU A 292 -7.98 -34.84 12.39
C LEU A 292 -6.63 -35.55 12.21
N SER A 293 -6.68 -36.87 12.14
CA SER A 293 -5.54 -37.67 11.70
C SER A 293 -5.67 -37.91 10.19
N ILE A 294 -4.64 -37.53 9.43
CA ILE A 294 -4.57 -37.71 7.98
C ILE A 294 -3.31 -38.49 7.62
N ARG A 295 -3.23 -39.00 6.39
CA ARG A 295 -2.01 -39.62 5.85
C ARG A 295 -1.60 -38.91 4.57
N ALA A 296 -0.41 -38.31 4.54
CA ALA A 296 0.08 -37.63 3.35
C ALA A 296 0.54 -38.62 2.27
N GLN A 297 -0.28 -38.81 1.24
CA GLN A 297 -0.04 -39.83 0.20
C GLN A 297 0.86 -39.28 -0.92
N LYS A 298 0.25 -38.70 -1.96
CA LYS A 298 0.91 -38.26 -3.18
C LYS A 298 1.18 -36.76 -3.12
N LYS A 299 2.41 -36.35 -3.44
CA LYS A 299 2.73 -34.94 -3.67
C LYS A 299 2.09 -34.50 -4.98
N LEU A 300 1.20 -33.52 -4.89
CA LEU A 300 0.48 -32.98 -6.04
C LEU A 300 1.29 -31.88 -6.74
N ALA A 301 1.89 -30.97 -5.96
CA ALA A 301 2.65 -29.85 -6.49
C ALA A 301 3.63 -29.25 -5.46
N SER A 302 4.61 -28.50 -5.97
CA SER A 302 5.36 -27.50 -5.20
C SER A 302 5.17 -26.15 -5.87
N VAL A 303 4.85 -25.11 -5.08
CA VAL A 303 4.64 -23.76 -5.59
C VAL A 303 5.51 -22.79 -4.81
N ASP A 304 6.34 -22.03 -5.53
CA ASP A 304 7.07 -20.91 -4.96
C ASP A 304 6.21 -19.65 -4.99
N HIS A 305 6.15 -18.97 -3.84
CA HIS A 305 5.41 -17.74 -3.67
C HIS A 305 6.25 -16.68 -2.97
N ALA A 306 6.10 -15.44 -3.41
CA ALA A 306 6.89 -14.31 -2.95
C ALA A 306 6.07 -13.39 -2.04
N TYR A 307 6.49 -13.24 -0.80
CA TYR A 307 6.06 -12.15 0.07
C TYR A 307 7.16 -11.10 0.15
N THR A 308 6.82 -9.89 0.61
CA THR A 308 7.80 -8.80 0.78
C THR A 308 8.87 -9.09 1.83
N HIS A 309 8.55 -9.91 2.83
CA HIS A 309 9.40 -10.16 4.00
C HIS A 309 9.92 -11.60 4.09
N PHE A 310 9.46 -12.51 3.22
CA PHE A 310 10.00 -13.87 3.08
C PHE A 310 9.59 -14.48 1.73
N ARG A 311 10.28 -15.55 1.31
CA ARG A 311 9.86 -16.40 0.19
C ARG A 311 9.32 -17.72 0.74
N LEU A 312 8.23 -18.21 0.17
CA LEU A 312 7.58 -19.45 0.58
C LEU A 312 7.70 -20.49 -0.52
N THR A 313 8.08 -21.72 -0.17
CA THR A 313 7.81 -22.90 -1.00
C THR A 313 6.69 -23.69 -0.33
N LEU A 314 5.57 -23.87 -1.02
CA LEU A 314 4.42 -24.63 -0.53
C LEU A 314 4.39 -26.01 -1.20
N HIS A 315 4.31 -27.08 -0.42
CA HIS A 315 4.13 -28.44 -0.91
C HIS A 315 2.69 -28.90 -0.67
N ALA A 316 1.98 -29.27 -1.74
CA ALA A 316 0.61 -29.77 -1.65
C ALA A 316 0.60 -31.30 -1.75
N TYR A 317 -0.16 -31.96 -0.88
CA TYR A 317 -0.31 -33.41 -0.83
C TYR A 317 -1.78 -33.82 -0.89
N GLU A 318 -2.09 -34.88 -1.62
CA GLU A 318 -3.38 -35.59 -1.51
C GLU A 318 -3.39 -36.38 -0.20
N CYS A 319 -4.52 -36.35 0.52
CA CYS A 319 -4.68 -36.95 1.86
C CYS A 319 -6.01 -37.69 1.99
#